data_AF-A0AAU2W6W8-F1
#
_entry.id   AF-A0AAU2W6W8-F1
#
_cell.length_a   1.000
_cell.length_b   1.000
_cell.length_c   1.000
_cell.angle_alpha   90.00
_cell.angle_beta   90.00
_cell.angle_gamma   90.00
#
_symmetry.space_group_name_H-M   'P 1'
#
loop_
_entity.id
_entity.type
_entity.pdbx_description
1 polymer ?
#
loop_
_entity_poly.entity_id
_entity_poly.type
_entity_poly.pdbx_seq_one_letter_code
_entity_poly.pdbx_strand_id
1 'polypeptide(L)'
;MNVVDFLVGDPSRVATGWTLAVVSEGYTERDLNRGLFAKDVSLFVAKLLATPPFNHPDILPLINVIKVSEKSQNSGNEIELRNPPPEESPFHTAFGAMFGRKKTPEGVQIRRLLYGDNRKVQEFVRRQPGLAAVNYFLVIVNNTKIYGASGGSVAWTSKNPATTWTDTAVHEIGHHAFNLDDEYPYSGESDNDPIRTFPADTSDSTAPNVAKAGDLAKLKWASLVTLHPSFVPTTVQTSPCVRNHPVKPSIQPIGEEEIGAYEGAAHFDCGLYRPALNCKMREDRKHFCRVCEAVGRINIGHYMVTPSDESAMAAGAWTHVQSFLEDNSRMLSYNSDTGAYAISHTHGYFGSERRPDGTPPLSRTNPDLGTGSIGQGWTWLVPFTLNGTLHHLVHQFDSGRLGMFKTNEFANTLIPTFASPSGNVFHTHVVTLTIDGAAHFIGYNRFTGDASLFRIDSDSSDPTPVTTMQWGRGHTSVVSVPIDGEPFVLTYRIATGEVMIRRITPPGFTMTFASKLNFWVTNLTHLSLLELGGRSYIIRHCAFNGRTSLHHLRASGSGADFVCGIPPSGSGAPTRFGVGAPAVGKMSFPPPTGSVTFDAVFLYNAIQQNIHATPLSVR
;
A
#
# COMPACT_ATOMS: atom_id res chain seq x y z
N MET A 1 6.05 -38.97 7.31
CA MET A 1 5.39 -37.72 6.89
C MET A 1 6.22 -36.55 7.37
N ASN A 2 6.38 -35.53 6.54
CA ASN A 2 7.00 -34.29 6.99
C ASN A 2 6.04 -33.57 7.94
N VAL A 3 6.59 -33.01 9.01
CA VAL A 3 5.83 -32.15 9.93
C VAL A 3 5.47 -30.83 9.25
N VAL A 4 6.34 -30.33 8.36
CA VAL A 4 6.21 -29.03 7.68
C VAL A 4 6.31 -29.23 6.17
N ASP A 5 5.35 -28.68 5.42
CA ASP A 5 5.41 -28.60 3.95
C ASP A 5 4.98 -27.20 3.49
N PHE A 6 5.72 -26.60 2.54
CA PHE A 6 5.39 -25.31 1.93
C PHE A 6 4.48 -25.54 0.72
N LEU A 7 3.33 -24.86 0.69
CA LEU A 7 2.34 -25.00 -0.39
C LEU A 7 2.32 -23.77 -1.31
N VAL A 8 2.66 -22.60 -0.76
CA VAL A 8 2.84 -21.35 -1.48
C VAL A 8 4.07 -20.68 -0.88
N GLY A 9 4.98 -20.16 -1.71
CA GLY A 9 6.23 -19.56 -1.24
C GLY A 9 7.29 -20.61 -0.85
N ASP A 10 8.28 -20.18 -0.08
CA ASP A 10 9.43 -20.99 0.30
C ASP A 10 10.01 -20.55 1.67
N PRO A 11 10.89 -21.35 2.30
CA PRO A 11 11.43 -21.05 3.62
C PRO A 11 12.12 -19.70 3.77
N SER A 12 12.72 -19.14 2.71
CA SER A 12 13.44 -17.86 2.79
C SER A 12 12.52 -16.67 3.10
N ARG A 13 11.22 -16.80 2.83
CA ARG A 13 10.22 -15.74 3.00
C ARG A 13 9.60 -15.70 4.39
N VAL A 14 9.84 -16.71 5.24
CA VAL A 14 9.16 -16.79 6.54
C VAL A 14 9.51 -15.62 7.45
N ALA A 15 10.76 -15.16 7.42
CA ALA A 15 11.24 -14.07 8.26
C ALA A 15 10.74 -12.68 7.82
N THR A 16 10.41 -12.53 6.54
CA THR A 16 10.24 -11.22 5.90
C THR A 16 8.88 -11.02 5.23
N GLY A 17 8.12 -12.07 4.98
CA GLY A 17 6.85 -12.05 4.24
C GLY A 17 5.62 -12.41 5.08
N TRP A 18 4.44 -12.28 4.46
CA TRP A 18 3.16 -12.64 5.06
C TRP A 18 3.04 -14.17 5.13
N THR A 19 3.21 -14.76 6.31
CA THR A 19 3.24 -16.23 6.46
C THR A 19 2.09 -16.77 7.29
N LEU A 20 1.30 -17.66 6.68
CA LEU A 20 0.19 -18.39 7.30
C LEU A 20 0.54 -19.87 7.51
N ALA A 21 0.54 -20.30 8.76
CA ALA A 21 0.60 -21.72 9.11
C ALA A 21 -0.81 -22.32 9.22
N VAL A 22 -1.07 -23.37 8.45
CA VAL A 22 -2.28 -24.19 8.52
C VAL A 22 -1.96 -25.45 9.33
N VAL A 23 -2.64 -25.61 10.47
CA VAL A 23 -2.32 -26.58 11.51
C VAL A 23 -3.43 -27.61 11.64
N SER A 24 -3.06 -28.89 11.79
CA SER A 24 -4.04 -29.98 11.97
C SER A 24 -4.52 -30.09 13.41
N GLU A 25 -5.82 -30.21 13.60
CA GLU A 25 -6.43 -30.57 14.88
C GLU A 25 -7.47 -31.68 14.70
N GLY A 26 -7.43 -32.68 15.59
CA GLY A 26 -8.34 -33.85 15.52
C GLY A 26 -8.04 -34.82 14.37
N TYR A 27 -6.89 -34.72 13.73
CA TYR A 27 -6.41 -35.70 12.75
C TYR A 27 -5.58 -36.76 13.46
N THR A 28 -6.03 -38.00 13.42
CA THR A 28 -5.25 -39.12 13.97
C THR A 28 -4.04 -39.41 13.10
N GLU A 29 -3.08 -40.18 13.61
CA GLU A 29 -1.93 -40.64 12.82
C GLU A 29 -2.37 -41.38 11.53
N ARG A 30 -3.48 -42.12 11.59
CA ARG A 30 -4.08 -42.76 10.41
C ARG A 30 -4.59 -41.73 9.40
N ASP A 31 -5.25 -40.68 9.85
CA ASP A 31 -5.80 -39.63 8.98
C ASP A 31 -4.69 -38.85 8.26
N LEU A 32 -3.63 -38.52 9.01
CA LEU A 32 -2.43 -37.90 8.46
C LEU A 32 -1.79 -38.83 7.42
N ASN A 33 -1.58 -40.11 7.74
CA ASN A 33 -0.93 -41.08 6.85
C ASN A 33 -1.72 -41.30 5.54
N ARG A 34 -3.04 -41.14 5.58
CA ARG A 34 -3.92 -41.20 4.39
C ARG A 34 -3.95 -39.90 3.58
N GLY A 35 -3.24 -38.87 4.02
CA GLY A 35 -3.20 -37.56 3.35
C GLY A 35 -4.48 -36.73 3.52
N LEU A 36 -5.34 -37.04 4.50
CA LEU A 36 -6.60 -36.30 4.67
C LEU A 36 -6.35 -34.83 4.96
N PHE A 37 -5.45 -34.52 5.90
CA PHE A 37 -5.11 -33.14 6.20
C PHE A 37 -4.48 -32.42 5.00
N ALA A 38 -3.60 -33.09 4.24
CA ALA A 38 -3.01 -32.50 3.04
C ALA A 38 -4.06 -32.14 1.98
N LYS A 39 -5.08 -32.99 1.81
CA LYS A 39 -6.23 -32.70 0.93
C LYS A 39 -7.02 -31.49 1.45
N ASP A 40 -7.32 -31.43 2.74
CA ASP A 40 -8.06 -30.33 3.33
C ASP A 40 -7.30 -28.99 3.21
N VAL A 41 -5.99 -28.99 3.45
CA VAL A 41 -5.18 -27.78 3.23
C VAL A 41 -5.16 -27.38 1.76
N SER A 42 -5.10 -28.33 0.82
CA SER A 42 -5.15 -28.02 -0.61
C SER A 42 -6.47 -27.35 -1.02
N LEU A 43 -7.60 -27.81 -0.48
CA LEU A 43 -8.92 -27.19 -0.69
C LEU A 43 -8.96 -25.77 -0.12
N PHE A 44 -8.44 -25.58 1.09
CA PHE A 44 -8.35 -24.25 1.70
C PHE A 44 -7.46 -23.30 0.90
N VAL A 45 -6.25 -23.73 0.51
CA VAL A 45 -5.32 -22.91 -0.27
C VAL A 45 -5.94 -22.50 -1.60
N ALA A 46 -6.60 -23.42 -2.31
CA ALA A 46 -7.32 -23.09 -3.53
C ALA A 46 -8.40 -22.02 -3.30
N LYS A 47 -9.14 -22.10 -2.18
CA LYS A 47 -10.14 -21.09 -1.83
C LYS A 47 -9.51 -19.74 -1.48
N LEU A 48 -8.45 -19.75 -0.68
CA LEU A 48 -7.70 -18.56 -0.27
C LEU A 48 -7.19 -17.82 -1.51
N LEU A 49 -6.49 -18.52 -2.40
CA LEU A 49 -5.91 -17.96 -3.63
C LEU A 49 -6.93 -17.64 -4.72
N ALA A 50 -8.20 -18.03 -4.55
CA ALA A 50 -9.31 -17.58 -5.40
C ALA A 50 -10.02 -16.34 -4.83
N THR A 51 -9.68 -15.91 -3.61
CA THR A 51 -10.35 -14.80 -2.92
C THR A 51 -9.47 -13.54 -2.94
N PRO A 52 -9.97 -12.39 -3.43
CA PRO A 52 -9.26 -11.12 -3.28
C PRO A 52 -9.08 -10.75 -1.79
N PRO A 53 -7.95 -10.12 -1.39
CA PRO A 53 -6.85 -9.67 -2.25
C PRO A 53 -5.78 -10.73 -2.55
N PHE A 54 -5.89 -11.94 -1.99
CA PHE A 54 -4.85 -12.97 -2.06
C PHE A 54 -4.55 -13.45 -3.49
N ASN A 55 -5.53 -13.34 -4.38
CA ASN A 55 -5.41 -13.74 -5.78
C ASN A 55 -4.74 -12.69 -6.69
N HIS A 56 -4.42 -11.50 -6.16
CA HIS A 56 -3.91 -10.41 -6.99
C HIS A 56 -2.44 -10.65 -7.39
N PRO A 57 -2.05 -10.43 -8.66
CA PRO A 57 -0.68 -10.69 -9.12
C PRO A 57 0.42 -9.98 -8.34
N ASP A 58 0.13 -8.77 -7.83
CA ASP A 58 1.10 -8.01 -7.03
C ASP A 58 1.22 -8.49 -5.57
N ILE A 59 0.19 -9.18 -5.06
CA ILE A 59 0.05 -9.62 -3.67
C ILE A 59 0.46 -11.08 -3.52
N LEU A 60 0.08 -11.94 -4.47
CA LEU A 60 0.35 -13.37 -4.47
C LEU A 60 1.83 -13.71 -4.21
N PRO A 61 2.83 -13.00 -4.76
CA PRO A 61 4.24 -13.26 -4.49
C PRO A 61 4.68 -13.04 -3.04
N LEU A 62 3.90 -12.29 -2.25
CA LEU A 62 4.21 -11.96 -0.85
C LEU A 62 3.63 -12.97 0.14
N ILE A 63 2.77 -13.87 -0.34
CA ILE A 63 2.06 -14.84 0.48
C ILE A 63 2.90 -16.10 0.62
N ASN A 64 3.00 -16.60 1.85
CA ASN A 64 3.60 -17.87 2.19
C ASN A 64 2.59 -18.70 2.97
N VAL A 65 2.30 -19.92 2.52
CA VAL A 65 1.34 -20.82 3.19
C VAL A 65 2.00 -22.15 3.49
N ILE A 66 1.98 -22.52 4.76
CA ILE A 66 2.73 -23.65 5.30
C ILE A 66 1.75 -24.62 5.95
N LYS A 67 1.79 -25.88 5.54
CA LYS A 67 1.10 -26.96 6.22
C LYS A 67 1.95 -27.45 7.39
N VAL A 68 1.40 -27.45 8.60
CA VAL A 68 2.06 -27.96 9.82
C VAL A 68 1.20 -29.08 10.42
N SER A 69 1.73 -30.30 10.45
CA SER A 69 0.99 -31.49 10.88
C SER A 69 1.35 -31.87 12.31
N GLU A 70 0.35 -31.93 13.18
CA GLU A 70 0.42 -32.50 14.52
C GLU A 70 -0.65 -33.59 14.68
N LYS A 71 -0.25 -34.73 15.27
CA LYS A 71 -1.16 -35.85 15.50
C LYS A 71 -2.04 -35.61 16.72
N SER A 72 -3.34 -35.85 16.58
CA SER A 72 -4.24 -36.01 17.72
C SER A 72 -4.29 -37.46 18.19
N GLN A 73 -4.52 -37.67 19.49
CA GLN A 73 -4.79 -39.02 20.01
C GLN A 73 -6.16 -39.51 19.53
N ASN A 74 -7.18 -38.65 19.62
CA ASN A 74 -8.55 -38.96 19.21
C ASN A 74 -8.98 -38.18 17.96
N SER A 75 -10.03 -38.66 17.30
CA SER A 75 -10.58 -38.01 16.12
C SER A 75 -11.32 -36.72 16.49
N GLY A 76 -11.20 -35.67 15.67
CA GLY A 76 -11.99 -34.45 15.84
C GLY A 76 -13.49 -34.68 15.74
N ASN A 77 -13.93 -35.78 15.14
CA ASN A 77 -15.33 -36.21 15.09
C ASN A 77 -15.86 -36.76 16.43
N GLU A 78 -15.01 -36.93 17.43
CA GLU A 78 -15.39 -37.25 18.81
C GLU A 78 -15.65 -35.97 19.64
N ILE A 79 -15.28 -34.80 19.11
CA ILE A 79 -15.60 -33.51 19.74
C ILE A 79 -17.10 -33.27 19.66
N GLU A 80 -17.73 -33.12 20.82
CA GLU A 80 -19.16 -32.90 20.99
C GLU A 80 -19.40 -31.57 21.73
N LEU A 81 -20.56 -30.95 21.48
CA LEU A 81 -20.99 -29.81 22.29
C LEU A 81 -21.38 -30.28 23.69
N ARG A 82 -20.81 -29.65 24.72
CA ARG A 82 -21.14 -29.89 26.14
C ARG A 82 -21.86 -28.68 26.73
N ASN A 83 -22.85 -28.91 27.59
CA ASN A 83 -23.54 -27.87 28.34
C ASN A 83 -23.68 -28.29 29.82
N PRO A 84 -23.03 -27.59 30.77
CA PRO A 84 -22.08 -26.49 30.54
C PRO A 84 -20.80 -26.97 29.82
N PRO A 85 -20.08 -26.07 29.12
CA PRO A 85 -18.78 -26.40 28.53
C PRO A 85 -17.76 -26.64 29.66
N PRO A 86 -17.00 -27.76 29.65
CA PRO A 86 -15.95 -27.97 30.63
C PRO A 86 -14.80 -26.96 30.47
N GLU A 87 -14.05 -26.74 31.54
CA GLU A 87 -12.91 -25.80 31.55
C GLU A 87 -11.76 -26.27 30.66
N GLU A 88 -11.50 -27.58 30.66
CA GLU A 88 -10.50 -28.24 29.83
C GLU A 88 -11.15 -29.20 28.83
N SER A 89 -10.48 -29.44 27.71
CA SER A 89 -10.99 -30.34 26.66
C SER A 89 -10.87 -31.80 27.06
N PRO A 90 -11.99 -32.54 27.18
CA PRO A 90 -11.97 -33.97 27.48
C PRO A 90 -11.75 -34.83 26.23
N PHE A 91 -11.56 -34.22 25.05
CA PHE A 91 -11.54 -34.94 23.78
C PHE A 91 -10.16 -35.42 23.37
N HIS A 92 -9.10 -35.08 24.14
CA HIS A 92 -7.72 -35.54 23.92
C HIS A 92 -7.20 -35.33 22.47
N THR A 93 -7.59 -34.21 21.85
CA THR A 93 -7.03 -33.75 20.57
C THR A 93 -5.79 -32.89 20.80
N ALA A 94 -4.96 -32.71 19.76
CA ALA A 94 -3.63 -32.11 19.86
C ALA A 94 -3.61 -30.76 20.58
N PHE A 95 -4.59 -29.90 20.27
CA PHE A 95 -4.69 -28.54 20.81
C PHE A 95 -5.96 -28.28 21.63
N GLY A 96 -6.67 -29.35 22.01
CA GLY A 96 -7.82 -29.26 22.92
C GLY A 96 -9.03 -28.53 22.35
N ALA A 97 -9.34 -28.72 21.06
CA ALA A 97 -10.51 -28.12 20.43
C ALA A 97 -11.83 -28.49 21.12
N MET A 98 -12.73 -27.51 21.19
CA MET A 98 -14.04 -27.58 21.83
C MET A 98 -15.01 -26.55 21.28
N PHE A 99 -16.31 -26.75 21.52
CA PHE A 99 -17.38 -25.83 21.12
C PHE A 99 -18.07 -25.19 22.32
N GLY A 100 -18.55 -23.96 22.15
CA GLY A 100 -19.56 -23.36 23.03
C GLY A 100 -19.03 -22.78 24.35
N ARG A 101 -17.79 -22.29 24.42
CA ARG A 101 -17.21 -21.77 25.69
C ARG A 101 -17.96 -20.56 26.26
N LYS A 102 -18.47 -19.70 25.39
CA LYS A 102 -19.04 -18.41 25.76
C LYS A 102 -20.56 -18.45 25.72
N LYS A 103 -21.14 -17.50 26.45
CA LYS A 103 -22.57 -17.21 26.43
C LYS A 103 -22.80 -15.80 25.86
N THR A 104 -23.95 -15.59 25.25
CA THR A 104 -24.45 -14.24 24.94
C THR A 104 -24.74 -13.48 26.24
N PRO A 105 -24.94 -12.15 26.20
CA PRO A 105 -25.34 -11.38 27.39
C PRO A 105 -26.61 -11.92 28.07
N GLU A 106 -27.50 -12.56 27.32
CA GLU A 106 -28.75 -13.17 27.79
C GLU A 106 -28.53 -14.57 28.41
N GLY A 107 -27.28 -15.05 28.48
CA GLY A 107 -26.92 -16.32 29.09
C GLY A 107 -27.05 -17.54 28.18
N VAL A 108 -27.30 -17.34 26.88
CA VAL A 108 -27.44 -18.42 25.89
C VAL A 108 -26.06 -18.89 25.42
N GLN A 109 -25.78 -20.19 25.46
CA GLN A 109 -24.50 -20.74 24.99
C GLN A 109 -24.32 -20.52 23.48
N ILE A 110 -23.19 -19.97 23.06
CA ILE A 110 -22.86 -19.72 21.64
C ILE A 110 -22.29 -21.01 21.04
N ARG A 111 -23.15 -21.93 20.59
CA ARG A 111 -22.76 -23.32 20.28
C ARG A 111 -21.73 -23.42 19.14
N ARG A 112 -21.81 -22.52 18.15
CA ARG A 112 -20.88 -22.45 17.02
C ARG A 112 -19.47 -21.94 17.37
N LEU A 113 -19.27 -21.38 18.57
CA LEU A 113 -17.98 -20.81 18.93
C LEU A 113 -16.97 -21.95 19.18
N LEU A 114 -16.08 -22.15 18.21
CA LEU A 114 -14.97 -23.09 18.31
C LEU A 114 -13.82 -22.43 19.09
N TYR A 115 -13.03 -23.20 19.82
CA TYR A 115 -11.83 -22.72 20.51
C TYR A 115 -10.90 -23.87 20.85
N GLY A 116 -9.64 -23.55 21.18
CA GLY A 116 -8.65 -24.48 21.74
C GLY A 116 -7.50 -23.72 22.40
N ASP A 117 -6.36 -24.36 22.62
CA ASP A 117 -5.17 -23.72 23.19
C ASP A 117 -4.35 -22.98 22.13
N ASN A 118 -4.66 -21.70 21.96
CA ASN A 118 -3.97 -20.81 21.00
C ASN A 118 -2.47 -20.71 21.28
N ARG A 119 -2.05 -20.70 22.55
CA ARG A 119 -0.63 -20.58 22.91
C ARG A 119 0.11 -21.84 22.47
N LYS A 120 -0.46 -23.02 22.75
CA LYS A 120 0.13 -24.30 22.34
C LYS A 120 0.27 -24.41 20.82
N VAL A 121 -0.73 -23.95 20.06
CA VAL A 121 -0.64 -23.88 18.57
C VAL A 121 0.53 -23.01 18.14
N GLN A 122 0.59 -21.77 18.62
CA GLN A 122 1.63 -20.82 18.23
C GLN A 122 3.04 -21.28 18.61
N GLU A 123 3.21 -21.79 19.84
CA GLU A 123 4.49 -22.34 20.30
C GLU A 123 4.91 -23.57 19.49
N PHE A 124 3.97 -24.47 19.20
CA PHE A 124 4.25 -25.67 18.41
C PHE A 124 4.76 -25.32 17.01
N VAL A 125 4.09 -24.38 16.32
CA VAL A 125 4.51 -23.92 14.99
C VAL A 125 5.86 -23.22 15.06
N ARG A 126 6.05 -22.26 15.96
CA ARG A 126 7.28 -21.44 16.02
C ARG A 126 8.52 -22.22 16.46
N ARG A 127 8.36 -23.36 17.16
CA ARG A 127 9.46 -24.27 17.50
C ARG A 127 9.92 -25.11 16.31
N GLN A 128 9.16 -25.19 15.22
CA GLN A 128 9.61 -25.90 14.03
C GLN A 128 10.77 -25.16 13.36
N PRO A 129 11.76 -25.86 12.78
CA PRO A 129 12.89 -25.24 12.10
C PRO A 129 12.45 -24.22 11.04
N GLY A 130 12.97 -23.00 11.13
CA GLY A 130 12.69 -21.92 10.17
C GLY A 130 11.33 -21.21 10.35
N LEU A 131 10.49 -21.61 11.32
CA LEU A 131 9.13 -21.06 11.49
C LEU A 131 8.96 -20.07 12.65
N ALA A 132 10.06 -19.62 13.27
CA ALA A 132 10.02 -18.70 14.42
C ALA A 132 9.28 -17.38 14.13
N ALA A 133 9.33 -16.90 12.88
CA ALA A 133 8.76 -15.63 12.45
C ALA A 133 7.35 -15.71 11.81
N VAL A 134 6.69 -16.88 11.87
CA VAL A 134 5.31 -17.03 11.36
C VAL A 134 4.36 -16.04 12.04
N ASN A 135 3.55 -15.37 11.21
CA ASN A 135 2.66 -14.29 11.63
C ASN A 135 1.25 -14.79 11.95
N TYR A 136 0.70 -15.67 11.10
CA TYR A 136 -0.70 -16.07 11.13
C TYR A 136 -0.88 -17.58 11.24
N PHE A 137 -1.99 -18.00 11.84
CA PHE A 137 -2.32 -19.37 12.19
C PHE A 137 -3.78 -19.68 11.85
N LEU A 138 -4.00 -20.77 11.12
CA LEU A 138 -5.32 -21.37 10.92
C LEU A 138 -5.27 -22.81 11.42
N VAL A 139 -6.17 -23.16 12.34
CA VAL A 139 -6.38 -24.54 12.76
C VAL A 139 -7.60 -25.09 12.04
N ILE A 140 -7.38 -26.16 11.28
CA ILE A 140 -8.48 -26.94 10.71
C ILE A 140 -8.78 -28.08 11.68
N VAL A 141 -10.00 -28.09 12.23
CA VAL A 141 -10.47 -29.15 13.11
C VAL A 141 -11.16 -30.22 12.28
N ASN A 142 -10.70 -31.48 12.38
CA ASN A 142 -11.27 -32.63 11.68
C ASN A 142 -12.62 -33.06 12.26
N ASN A 143 -13.58 -32.15 12.31
CA ASN A 143 -14.95 -32.39 12.73
C ASN A 143 -15.88 -32.06 11.55
N THR A 144 -16.55 -33.09 11.04
CA THR A 144 -17.51 -33.00 9.93
C THR A 144 -18.96 -33.08 10.43
N LYS A 145 -19.18 -33.04 11.76
CA LYS A 145 -20.50 -33.21 12.39
C LYS A 145 -21.09 -31.89 12.89
N ILE A 146 -20.25 -31.00 13.41
CA ILE A 146 -20.67 -29.76 14.08
C ILE A 146 -20.03 -28.57 13.35
N TYR A 147 -20.85 -27.60 12.95
CA TYR A 147 -20.37 -26.32 12.44
C TYR A 147 -19.81 -25.50 13.59
N GLY A 148 -18.61 -24.96 13.42
CA GLY A 148 -18.11 -23.92 14.30
C GLY A 148 -16.78 -23.37 13.85
N ALA A 149 -16.56 -22.13 14.21
CA ALA A 149 -15.39 -21.36 13.82
C ALA A 149 -15.19 -20.21 14.81
N SER A 150 -13.98 -19.64 14.79
CA SER A 150 -13.65 -18.46 15.58
C SER A 150 -12.36 -17.79 15.10
N GLY A 151 -12.34 -16.47 15.15
CA GLY A 151 -11.14 -15.67 14.94
C GLY A 151 -10.36 -15.42 16.23
N GLY A 152 -9.52 -14.39 16.21
CA GLY A 152 -8.73 -13.94 17.36
C GLY A 152 -7.23 -14.16 17.13
N SER A 153 -6.50 -14.61 18.15
CA SER A 153 -5.04 -14.82 18.05
C SER A 153 -4.63 -16.08 17.27
N VAL A 154 -5.59 -16.93 16.93
CA VAL A 154 -5.50 -18.08 16.02
C VAL A 154 -6.89 -18.20 15.37
N ALA A 155 -6.96 -18.39 14.06
CA ALA A 155 -8.21 -18.72 13.38
C ALA A 155 -8.51 -20.22 13.54
N TRP A 156 -9.75 -20.57 13.85
CA TRP A 156 -10.21 -21.96 14.00
C TRP A 156 -11.41 -22.20 13.11
N THR A 157 -11.46 -23.37 12.47
CA THR A 157 -12.62 -23.77 11.66
C THR A 157 -12.84 -25.27 11.73
N SER A 158 -14.10 -25.70 11.82
CA SER A 158 -14.49 -27.10 11.59
C SER A 158 -14.79 -27.35 10.12
N LYS A 159 -14.94 -28.62 9.71
CA LYS A 159 -15.19 -29.00 8.32
C LYS A 159 -16.68 -29.24 8.01
N ASN A 160 -17.58 -28.69 8.80
CA ASN A 160 -19.01 -28.79 8.56
C ASN A 160 -19.59 -27.40 8.24
N PRO A 161 -20.39 -27.23 7.17
CA PRO A 161 -20.68 -28.22 6.14
C PRO A 161 -19.47 -28.42 5.21
N ALA A 162 -19.30 -29.66 4.73
CA ALA A 162 -18.15 -30.06 3.91
C ALA A 162 -17.98 -29.23 2.63
N THR A 163 -19.04 -28.58 2.15
CA THR A 163 -19.06 -27.81 0.91
C THR A 163 -18.61 -26.36 1.06
N THR A 164 -18.65 -25.76 2.26
CA THR A 164 -18.39 -24.32 2.44
C THR A 164 -17.47 -23.99 3.60
N TRP A 165 -16.92 -24.97 4.32
CA TRP A 165 -16.01 -24.70 5.45
C TRP A 165 -14.78 -23.86 5.05
N THR A 166 -14.33 -23.95 3.78
CA THR A 166 -13.22 -23.13 3.28
C THR A 166 -13.59 -21.64 3.17
N ASP A 167 -14.87 -21.31 2.93
CA ASP A 167 -15.35 -19.93 2.96
C ASP A 167 -15.28 -19.36 4.38
N THR A 168 -15.75 -20.14 5.36
CA THR A 168 -15.65 -19.81 6.78
C THR A 168 -14.19 -19.68 7.21
N ALA A 169 -13.30 -20.58 6.78
CA ALA A 169 -11.87 -20.48 7.06
C ALA A 169 -11.26 -19.14 6.60
N VAL A 170 -11.63 -18.65 5.40
CA VAL A 170 -11.15 -17.35 4.91
C VAL A 170 -11.78 -16.18 5.67
N HIS A 171 -13.04 -16.29 6.11
CA HIS A 171 -13.67 -15.33 7.01
C HIS A 171 -12.87 -15.21 8.33
N GLU A 172 -12.50 -16.34 8.93
CA GLU A 172 -11.70 -16.35 10.18
C GLU A 172 -10.28 -15.79 10.00
N ILE A 173 -9.68 -15.98 8.82
CA ILE A 173 -8.45 -15.27 8.45
C ILE A 173 -8.67 -13.77 8.40
N GLY A 174 -9.85 -13.28 8.00
CA GLY A 174 -10.20 -11.86 8.05
C GLY A 174 -10.08 -11.29 9.46
N HIS A 175 -10.60 -11.97 10.47
CA HIS A 175 -10.39 -11.59 11.87
C HIS A 175 -8.91 -11.68 12.27
N HIS A 176 -8.29 -12.84 12.03
CA HIS A 176 -6.98 -13.14 12.57
C HIS A 176 -5.85 -12.32 11.93
N ALA A 177 -5.89 -12.14 10.61
CA ALA A 177 -4.83 -11.46 9.87
C ALA A 177 -5.08 -9.96 9.72
N PHE A 178 -6.34 -9.56 9.56
CA PHE A 178 -6.70 -8.19 9.15
C PHE A 178 -7.45 -7.40 10.23
N ASN A 179 -7.68 -7.98 11.41
CA ASN A 179 -8.41 -7.36 12.52
C ASN A 179 -9.79 -6.84 12.09
N LEU A 180 -10.46 -7.57 11.19
CA LEU A 180 -11.82 -7.26 10.78
C LEU A 180 -12.79 -7.70 11.86
N ASP A 181 -13.87 -6.95 12.08
CA ASP A 181 -15.01 -7.37 12.90
C ASP A 181 -16.07 -8.02 12.02
N ASP A 182 -16.94 -8.79 12.67
CA ASP A 182 -18.15 -9.31 12.03
C ASP A 182 -19.07 -8.17 11.58
N GLU A 183 -19.61 -8.28 10.38
CA GLU A 183 -20.52 -7.30 9.77
C GLU A 183 -21.99 -7.73 9.86
N TYR A 184 -22.28 -8.91 10.43
CA TYR A 184 -23.65 -9.36 10.70
C TYR A 184 -24.18 -8.83 12.05
N PRO A 185 -25.48 -8.53 12.16
CA PRO A 185 -26.06 -7.87 13.34
C PRO A 185 -26.53 -8.82 14.45
N TYR A 186 -26.38 -10.13 14.33
CA TYR A 186 -26.82 -11.12 15.32
C TYR A 186 -25.65 -11.73 16.12
N SER A 187 -25.92 -12.23 17.33
CA SER A 187 -24.88 -12.65 18.30
C SER A 187 -24.81 -14.15 18.57
N GLY A 188 -25.89 -14.87 18.30
CA GLY A 188 -26.06 -16.30 18.51
C GLY A 188 -25.95 -17.06 17.20
N GLU A 189 -27.05 -17.71 16.81
CA GLU A 189 -27.07 -18.68 15.71
C GLU A 189 -27.88 -18.23 14.48
N SER A 190 -28.73 -17.20 14.60
CA SER A 190 -29.63 -16.84 13.49
C SER A 190 -30.20 -15.43 13.56
N ASP A 191 -30.84 -15.04 12.46
CA ASP A 191 -31.65 -13.81 12.32
C ASP A 191 -32.89 -13.76 13.24
N ASN A 192 -33.10 -14.72 14.14
CA ASN A 192 -34.18 -14.72 15.13
C ASN A 192 -33.73 -14.21 16.52
N ASP A 193 -32.45 -13.86 16.69
CA ASP A 193 -31.95 -13.27 17.93
C ASP A 193 -32.74 -11.99 18.30
N PRO A 194 -32.88 -11.64 19.60
CA PRO A 194 -33.44 -10.35 20.00
C PRO A 194 -32.74 -9.18 19.31
N ILE A 195 -33.50 -8.12 19.02
CA ILE A 195 -32.93 -6.89 18.44
C ILE A 195 -32.02 -6.22 19.47
N ARG A 196 -30.80 -5.85 19.05
CA ARG A 196 -29.79 -5.25 19.92
C ARG A 196 -29.32 -3.89 19.41
N THR A 197 -29.18 -2.94 20.32
CA THR A 197 -28.62 -1.61 20.05
C THR A 197 -27.27 -1.47 20.74
N PHE A 198 -26.28 -0.98 20.02
CA PHE A 198 -24.96 -0.71 20.59
C PHE A 198 -25.03 0.40 21.65
N PRO A 199 -24.49 0.19 22.88
CA PRO A 199 -24.60 1.19 23.94
C PRO A 199 -23.86 2.50 23.59
N ALA A 200 -24.54 3.63 23.81
CA ALA A 200 -24.03 4.95 23.42
C ALA A 200 -22.76 5.39 24.18
N ASP A 201 -22.50 4.84 25.35
CA ASP A 201 -21.34 5.11 26.21
C ASP A 201 -20.14 4.19 25.91
N THR A 202 -20.32 3.14 25.10
CA THR A 202 -19.23 2.23 24.72
C THR A 202 -18.33 2.85 23.65
N SER A 203 -17.01 2.72 23.78
CA SER A 203 -16.04 3.20 22.78
C SER A 203 -16.24 2.53 21.41
N ASP A 204 -15.86 3.21 20.33
CA ASP A 204 -15.87 2.61 18.99
C ASP A 204 -14.93 1.38 18.93
N SER A 205 -15.24 0.43 18.04
CA SER A 205 -14.37 -0.72 17.75
C SER A 205 -13.01 -0.23 17.24
N THR A 206 -11.96 -1.04 17.36
CA THR A 206 -10.68 -0.78 16.68
C THR A 206 -10.63 -1.39 15.27
N ALA A 207 -11.56 -2.27 14.93
CA ALA A 207 -11.63 -2.91 13.62
C ALA A 207 -11.87 -1.87 12.52
N PRO A 208 -11.22 -2.01 11.35
CA PRO A 208 -11.28 -1.00 10.30
C PRO A 208 -12.59 -1.04 9.49
N ASN A 209 -13.38 -2.12 9.58
CA ASN A 209 -14.62 -2.33 8.82
C ASN A 209 -15.91 -2.12 9.64
N VAL A 210 -15.81 -1.59 10.86
CA VAL A 210 -16.99 -1.22 11.68
C VAL A 210 -16.79 0.17 12.26
N ALA A 211 -17.84 0.99 12.31
CA ALA A 211 -17.78 2.34 12.89
C ALA A 211 -19.01 2.62 13.76
N LYS A 212 -18.83 3.34 14.86
CA LYS A 212 -19.93 3.76 15.76
C LYS A 212 -20.80 4.88 15.18
N ALA A 213 -20.27 5.65 14.23
CA ALA A 213 -20.97 6.78 13.66
C ALA A 213 -21.13 6.64 12.15
N GLY A 214 -22.35 6.79 11.65
CA GLY A 214 -22.68 6.87 10.23
C GLY A 214 -22.42 8.25 9.62
N ASP A 215 -21.44 8.98 10.15
CA ASP A 215 -21.02 10.31 9.69
C ASP A 215 -19.74 10.15 8.90
N LEU A 216 -19.72 10.63 7.65
CA LEU A 216 -18.59 10.52 6.73
C LEU A 216 -17.27 10.98 7.37
N ALA A 217 -17.27 12.03 8.19
CA ALA A 217 -16.05 12.53 8.83
C ALA A 217 -15.49 11.60 9.91
N LYS A 218 -16.30 10.66 10.41
CA LYS A 218 -15.97 9.71 11.47
C LYS A 218 -15.79 8.27 10.96
N LEU A 219 -16.14 8.00 9.70
CA LEU A 219 -15.93 6.68 9.10
C LEU A 219 -14.44 6.40 8.93
N LYS A 220 -13.99 5.23 9.39
CA LYS A 220 -12.62 4.75 9.21
C LYS A 220 -12.26 4.55 7.73
N TRP A 221 -13.26 4.30 6.89
CA TRP A 221 -13.13 4.12 5.45
C TRP A 221 -13.64 5.31 4.63
N ALA A 222 -13.70 6.52 5.22
CA ALA A 222 -14.19 7.72 4.54
C ALA A 222 -13.56 7.95 3.15
N SER A 223 -12.26 7.65 2.99
CA SER A 223 -11.54 7.78 1.71
C SER A 223 -11.90 6.71 0.66
N LEU A 224 -12.63 5.67 1.04
CA LEU A 224 -13.09 4.59 0.16
C LEU A 224 -14.59 4.67 -0.14
N VAL A 225 -15.33 5.60 0.47
CA VAL A 225 -16.76 5.80 0.22
C VAL A 225 -16.97 6.16 -1.25
N THR A 226 -17.78 5.36 -1.95
CA THR A 226 -18.09 5.56 -3.37
C THR A 226 -19.42 6.28 -3.59
N LEU A 227 -20.32 6.19 -2.62
CA LEU A 227 -21.59 6.90 -2.64
C LEU A 227 -21.39 8.40 -2.40
N HIS A 228 -22.29 9.22 -2.95
CA HIS A 228 -22.26 10.66 -2.69
C HIS A 228 -22.41 10.93 -1.17
N PRO A 229 -21.68 11.90 -0.58
CA PRO A 229 -21.72 12.19 0.85
C PRO A 229 -23.13 12.39 1.43
N SER A 230 -24.09 12.91 0.65
CA SER A 230 -25.50 13.08 1.07
C SER A 230 -26.23 11.74 1.35
N PHE A 231 -25.65 10.61 0.93
CA PHE A 231 -26.16 9.26 1.14
C PHE A 231 -25.45 8.52 2.28
N VAL A 232 -24.76 9.25 3.16
CA VAL A 232 -24.14 8.72 4.38
C VAL A 232 -24.90 9.31 5.60
N PRO A 233 -25.52 8.49 6.47
CA PRO A 233 -25.60 7.03 6.41
C PRO A 233 -26.46 6.53 5.24
N THR A 234 -26.21 5.30 4.80
CA THR A 234 -26.76 4.69 3.59
C THR A 234 -28.10 3.98 3.84
N THR A 235 -28.32 3.54 5.08
CA THR A 235 -29.61 3.00 5.53
C THR A 235 -30.47 4.06 6.21
N VAL A 236 -31.77 3.81 6.25
CA VAL A 236 -32.73 4.59 7.04
C VAL A 236 -32.63 4.13 8.49
N GLN A 237 -32.30 5.05 9.38
CA GLN A 237 -32.37 4.80 10.82
C GLN A 237 -33.85 4.76 11.23
N THR A 238 -34.25 3.70 11.92
CA THR A 238 -35.65 3.50 12.33
C THR A 238 -35.78 3.54 13.85
N SER A 239 -36.94 4.00 14.32
CA SER A 239 -37.37 3.86 15.71
C SER A 239 -38.78 3.25 15.70
N PRO A 240 -38.98 2.02 16.20
CA PRO A 240 -38.00 1.16 16.87
C PRO A 240 -36.85 0.67 15.96
N CYS A 241 -35.77 0.22 16.60
CA CYS A 241 -34.64 -0.43 15.92
C CYS A 241 -35.12 -1.68 15.16
N VAL A 242 -34.59 -1.91 13.96
CA VAL A 242 -34.94 -3.08 13.15
C VAL A 242 -33.69 -3.78 12.65
N ARG A 243 -33.76 -5.11 12.51
CA ARG A 243 -32.73 -5.88 11.81
C ARG A 243 -32.79 -5.56 10.32
N ASN A 244 -31.64 -5.54 9.65
CA ASN A 244 -31.53 -5.30 8.21
C ASN A 244 -32.20 -3.99 7.78
N HIS A 245 -31.73 -2.87 8.35
CA HIS A 245 -32.23 -1.54 8.04
C HIS A 245 -32.40 -1.31 6.52
N PRO A 246 -33.55 -0.76 6.09
CA PRO A 246 -33.79 -0.52 4.68
C PRO A 246 -32.80 0.51 4.16
N VAL A 247 -32.22 0.21 3.00
CA VAL A 247 -31.42 1.17 2.24
C VAL A 247 -32.32 2.32 1.79
N LYS A 248 -31.78 3.55 1.76
CA LYS A 248 -32.52 4.72 1.25
C LYS A 248 -33.04 4.44 -0.20
N PRO A 249 -34.32 4.67 -0.52
CA PRO A 249 -34.83 4.37 -1.86
C PRO A 249 -34.13 5.13 -2.99
N SER A 250 -33.63 6.34 -2.70
CA SER A 250 -32.96 7.21 -3.68
C SER A 250 -31.60 6.72 -4.18
N ILE A 251 -31.08 5.61 -3.63
CA ILE A 251 -29.80 5.01 -4.02
C ILE A 251 -29.95 3.59 -4.57
N GLN A 252 -31.18 3.11 -4.76
CA GLN A 252 -31.41 1.81 -5.35
C GLN A 252 -31.40 1.88 -6.88
N PRO A 253 -30.86 0.86 -7.59
CA PRO A 253 -30.18 -0.32 -7.04
C PRO A 253 -28.76 -0.02 -6.55
N ILE A 254 -28.37 -0.60 -5.41
CA ILE A 254 -26.98 -0.54 -4.91
C ILE A 254 -26.14 -1.63 -5.57
N GLY A 255 -25.00 -1.25 -6.15
CA GLY A 255 -24.03 -2.20 -6.67
C GLY A 255 -23.29 -2.94 -5.54
N GLU A 256 -22.92 -4.21 -5.76
CA GLU A 256 -22.16 -5.00 -4.76
C GLU A 256 -20.82 -4.35 -4.35
N GLU A 257 -20.30 -3.47 -5.20
CA GLU A 257 -19.03 -2.77 -5.06
C GLU A 257 -19.15 -1.38 -4.39
N GLU A 258 -20.36 -0.95 -4.04
CA GLU A 258 -20.59 0.38 -3.49
C GLU A 258 -20.33 0.46 -1.98
N ILE A 259 -19.47 1.40 -1.61
CA ILE A 259 -19.08 1.67 -0.22
C ILE A 259 -19.85 2.88 0.31
N GLY A 260 -20.47 2.67 1.47
CA GLY A 260 -21.27 3.64 2.21
C GLY A 260 -21.15 3.41 3.72
N ALA A 261 -22.23 3.67 4.45
CA ALA A 261 -22.34 3.33 5.87
C ALA A 261 -23.71 2.70 6.13
N TYR A 262 -23.73 1.38 6.26
CA TYR A 262 -24.95 0.58 6.44
C TYR A 262 -25.09 0.22 7.90
N GLU A 263 -26.20 0.60 8.53
CA GLU A 263 -26.44 0.31 9.95
C GLU A 263 -26.65 -1.20 10.17
N GLY A 264 -26.11 -1.69 11.29
CA GLY A 264 -26.06 -3.10 11.68
C GLY A 264 -24.68 -3.72 11.43
N ALA A 265 -23.97 -4.05 12.51
CA ALA A 265 -22.64 -4.66 12.49
C ALA A 265 -22.24 -5.18 13.88
N ALA A 266 -21.19 -6.01 13.96
CA ALA A 266 -20.59 -6.52 15.19
C ALA A 266 -21.61 -7.04 16.21
N HIS A 267 -22.61 -7.79 15.73
CA HIS A 267 -23.68 -8.37 16.54
C HIS A 267 -24.69 -7.38 17.15
N PHE A 268 -24.78 -6.18 16.61
CA PHE A 268 -25.80 -5.19 16.94
C PHE A 268 -26.56 -4.78 15.69
N ASP A 269 -27.89 -4.68 15.81
CA ASP A 269 -28.78 -4.22 14.74
C ASP A 269 -28.68 -2.71 14.53
N CYS A 270 -28.52 -1.93 15.62
CA CYS A 270 -28.44 -0.47 15.59
C CYS A 270 -27.18 0.09 16.26
N GLY A 271 -26.76 1.29 15.84
CA GLY A 271 -25.69 2.06 16.50
C GLY A 271 -24.27 1.73 16.05
N LEU A 272 -24.09 0.73 15.19
CA LEU A 272 -22.84 0.45 14.48
C LEU A 272 -23.10 0.36 12.97
N TYR A 273 -22.08 0.66 12.19
CA TYR A 273 -22.14 0.72 10.74
C TYR A 273 -21.07 -0.16 10.12
N ARG A 274 -21.40 -0.81 9.00
CA ARG A 274 -20.49 -1.54 8.12
C ARG A 274 -20.32 -0.81 6.78
N PRO A 275 -19.24 -1.07 6.02
CA PRO A 275 -18.92 -0.33 4.80
C PRO A 275 -19.74 -0.71 3.57
N ALA A 276 -20.29 -1.92 3.52
CA ALA A 276 -20.96 -2.45 2.33
C ALA A 276 -22.27 -3.14 2.69
N LEU A 277 -23.16 -3.25 1.71
CA LEU A 277 -24.42 -3.99 1.90
C LEU A 277 -24.13 -5.45 2.29
N ASN A 278 -23.18 -6.07 1.58
CA ASN A 278 -22.68 -7.42 1.79
C ASN A 278 -21.15 -7.48 1.78
N CYS A 279 -20.61 -8.44 2.52
CA CYS A 279 -19.17 -8.67 2.69
C CYS A 279 -18.97 -10.12 3.14
N LYS A 280 -17.79 -10.70 2.91
CA LYS A 280 -17.37 -11.97 3.53
C LYS A 280 -17.48 -11.94 5.07
N MET A 281 -17.25 -10.78 5.68
CA MET A 281 -17.42 -10.59 7.14
C MET A 281 -18.88 -10.54 7.58
N ARG A 282 -19.84 -10.49 6.65
CA ARG A 282 -21.28 -10.55 6.92
C ARG A 282 -21.87 -11.91 6.54
N GLU A 283 -21.48 -12.41 5.37
CA GLU A 283 -21.92 -13.66 4.78
C GLU A 283 -20.72 -14.38 4.14
N ASP A 284 -20.32 -15.53 4.67
CA ASP A 284 -19.07 -16.22 4.32
C ASP A 284 -18.90 -16.46 2.81
N ARG A 285 -19.98 -16.65 2.06
CA ARG A 285 -19.94 -16.93 0.60
C ARG A 285 -19.73 -15.70 -0.27
N LYS A 286 -19.82 -14.49 0.30
CA LYS A 286 -19.55 -13.24 -0.42
C LYS A 286 -18.05 -12.95 -0.47
N HIS A 287 -17.66 -12.06 -1.37
CA HIS A 287 -16.28 -11.53 -1.39
C HIS A 287 -16.08 -10.55 -0.24
N PHE A 288 -14.83 -10.33 0.18
CA PHE A 288 -14.53 -9.17 1.02
C PHE A 288 -14.99 -7.91 0.29
N CYS A 289 -15.68 -7.01 1.00
CA CYS A 289 -16.00 -5.70 0.43
C CYS A 289 -14.70 -4.91 0.19
N ARG A 290 -14.75 -3.84 -0.63
CA ARG A 290 -13.56 -3.04 -0.97
C ARG A 290 -12.79 -2.50 0.23
N VAL A 291 -13.48 -2.23 1.34
CA VAL A 291 -12.83 -1.80 2.59
C VAL A 291 -12.03 -2.94 3.21
N CYS A 292 -12.64 -4.13 3.35
CA CYS A 292 -11.93 -5.30 3.85
C CYS A 292 -10.79 -5.74 2.93
N GLU A 293 -10.98 -5.67 1.60
CA GLU A 293 -9.91 -5.95 0.63
C GLU A 293 -8.76 -4.94 0.77
N ALA A 294 -9.06 -3.64 0.88
CA ALA A 294 -8.03 -2.60 1.05
C ALA A 294 -7.23 -2.81 2.33
N VAL A 295 -7.88 -3.19 3.44
CA VAL A 295 -7.20 -3.55 4.70
C VAL A 295 -6.28 -4.75 4.50
N GLY A 296 -6.75 -5.80 3.82
CA GLY A 296 -5.94 -6.98 3.51
C GLY A 296 -4.73 -6.64 2.62
N ARG A 297 -4.92 -5.80 1.60
CA ARG A 297 -3.82 -5.31 0.74
C ARG A 297 -2.79 -4.53 1.52
N ILE A 298 -3.22 -3.65 2.43
CA ILE A 298 -2.31 -2.88 3.29
C ILE A 298 -1.54 -3.81 4.21
N ASN A 299 -2.22 -4.77 4.84
CA ASN A 299 -1.62 -5.73 5.76
C ASN A 299 -0.56 -6.59 5.07
N ILE A 300 -0.86 -7.14 3.89
CA ILE A 300 0.09 -7.96 3.13
C ILE A 300 1.17 -7.09 2.46
N GLY A 301 0.77 -5.96 1.87
CA GLY A 301 1.65 -5.04 1.16
C GLY A 301 2.69 -4.38 2.05
N HIS A 302 2.41 -4.21 3.36
CA HIS A 302 3.39 -3.69 4.31
C HIS A 302 4.67 -4.52 4.39
N TYR A 303 4.61 -5.81 4.02
CA TYR A 303 5.79 -6.66 3.96
C TYR A 303 6.68 -6.39 2.75
N MET A 304 6.26 -5.58 1.76
CA MET A 304 7.08 -5.23 0.58
C MET A 304 8.31 -4.39 0.94
N VAL A 305 8.13 -3.40 1.82
CA VAL A 305 9.16 -2.40 2.14
C VAL A 305 9.12 -2.08 3.62
N THR A 306 10.28 -2.12 4.26
CA THR A 306 10.45 -1.66 5.65
C THR A 306 11.35 -0.44 5.71
N PRO A 307 10.82 0.71 6.17
CA PRO A 307 11.66 1.86 6.48
C PRO A 307 12.42 1.65 7.79
N SER A 308 13.67 2.12 7.84
CA SER A 308 14.49 2.21 9.06
C SER A 308 14.46 3.64 9.63
N ASP A 309 15.26 3.89 10.66
CA ASP A 309 15.37 5.22 11.26
C ASP A 309 15.93 6.26 10.29
N GLU A 310 15.34 7.45 10.34
CA GLU A 310 15.74 8.58 9.51
C GLU A 310 17.02 9.25 10.04
N SER A 311 17.84 9.77 9.12
CA SER A 311 18.99 10.62 9.43
C SER A 311 18.85 11.99 8.76
N ALA A 312 19.07 13.07 9.52
CA ALA A 312 19.10 14.44 8.98
C ALA A 312 20.54 14.91 8.75
N MET A 313 20.81 15.48 7.59
CA MET A 313 22.16 15.87 7.14
C MET A 313 22.13 17.28 6.55
N ALA A 314 23.13 18.10 6.87
CA ALA A 314 23.25 19.44 6.28
C ALA A 314 23.42 19.36 4.76
N ALA A 315 22.69 20.22 4.03
CA ALA A 315 22.66 20.26 2.58
C ALA A 315 22.83 21.66 1.98
N GLY A 316 22.53 22.73 2.73
CA GLY A 316 22.68 24.11 2.28
C GLY A 316 21.40 24.71 1.68
N ALA A 317 21.51 25.96 1.21
CA ALA A 317 20.38 26.77 0.76
C ALA A 317 20.10 26.59 -0.75
N TRP A 318 19.39 25.52 -1.07
CA TRP A 318 19.01 25.16 -2.44
C TRP A 318 17.51 25.28 -2.67
N THR A 319 17.17 25.35 -3.95
CA THR A 319 15.79 25.41 -4.43
C THR A 319 15.31 24.10 -5.00
N HIS A 320 16.23 23.28 -5.51
CA HIS A 320 15.97 21.98 -6.11
C HIS A 320 17.06 21.03 -5.65
N VAL A 321 16.67 19.81 -5.26
CA VAL A 321 17.61 18.75 -4.88
C VAL A 321 17.08 17.43 -5.42
N GLN A 322 17.84 16.79 -6.30
CA GLN A 322 17.43 15.54 -6.93
C GLN A 322 18.58 14.56 -7.08
N SER A 323 18.28 13.27 -7.00
CA SER A 323 19.09 12.26 -7.65
C SER A 323 18.78 12.22 -9.14
N PHE A 324 19.75 11.80 -9.96
CA PHE A 324 19.58 11.85 -11.42
C PHE A 324 20.26 10.74 -12.21
N LEU A 325 21.14 9.94 -11.58
CA LEU A 325 21.71 8.75 -12.18
C LEU A 325 20.76 7.56 -11.99
N GLU A 326 20.81 6.58 -12.89
CA GLU A 326 20.06 5.32 -12.75
C GLU A 326 20.40 4.59 -11.45
N ASP A 327 21.68 4.61 -11.06
CA ASP A 327 22.16 4.05 -9.79
C ASP A 327 21.91 4.96 -8.58
N ASN A 328 21.31 6.15 -8.78
CA ASN A 328 21.04 7.17 -7.78
C ASN A 328 22.25 7.55 -6.91
N SER A 329 23.49 7.44 -7.41
CA SER A 329 24.72 7.69 -6.62
C SER A 329 25.18 9.15 -6.61
N ARG A 330 24.43 10.05 -7.26
CA ARG A 330 24.71 11.49 -7.31
C ARG A 330 23.48 12.31 -6.98
N MET A 331 23.72 13.42 -6.31
CA MET A 331 22.75 14.47 -6.02
C MET A 331 23.12 15.73 -6.80
N LEU A 332 22.15 16.33 -7.49
CA LEU A 332 22.23 17.67 -8.06
C LEU A 332 21.44 18.63 -7.18
N SER A 333 22.13 19.63 -6.65
CA SER A 333 21.53 20.77 -5.95
C SER A 333 21.57 22.00 -6.85
N TYR A 334 20.46 22.72 -6.98
CA TYR A 334 20.37 23.94 -7.80
C TYR A 334 19.66 25.07 -7.06
N ASN A 335 20.15 26.30 -7.23
CA ASN A 335 19.59 27.52 -6.68
C ASN A 335 19.10 28.41 -7.84
N SER A 336 17.78 28.54 -8.00
CA SER A 336 17.16 29.33 -9.06
C SER A 336 17.45 30.82 -8.97
N ASP A 337 17.69 31.34 -7.76
CA ASP A 337 17.86 32.77 -7.52
C ASP A 337 19.25 33.21 -7.99
N THR A 338 20.25 32.34 -7.89
CA THR A 338 21.64 32.63 -8.28
C THR A 338 22.06 31.94 -9.58
N GLY A 339 21.39 30.85 -9.96
CA GLY A 339 21.74 29.98 -11.07
C GLY A 339 22.83 28.97 -10.73
N ALA A 340 23.33 28.98 -9.49
CA ALA A 340 24.39 28.08 -9.04
C ALA A 340 23.89 26.63 -8.94
N TYR A 341 24.77 25.68 -9.27
CA TYR A 341 24.55 24.26 -9.03
C TYR A 341 25.75 23.63 -8.32
N ALA A 342 25.48 22.52 -7.63
CA ALA A 342 26.47 21.66 -7.00
C ALA A 342 26.07 20.19 -7.20
N ILE A 343 26.99 19.37 -7.71
CA ILE A 343 26.86 17.92 -7.82
C ILE A 343 27.66 17.28 -6.70
N SER A 344 27.09 16.27 -6.02
CA SER A 344 27.71 15.60 -4.88
C SER A 344 27.46 14.09 -4.90
N HIS A 345 28.31 13.31 -4.24
CA HIS A 345 28.02 11.91 -3.94
C HIS A 345 26.94 11.81 -2.86
N THR A 346 26.03 10.84 -2.99
CA THR A 346 25.01 10.57 -1.95
C THR A 346 25.62 10.24 -0.60
N HIS A 347 26.64 9.37 -0.56
CA HIS A 347 27.34 9.02 0.68
C HIS A 347 28.06 10.20 1.35
N GLY A 348 28.38 11.26 0.59
CA GLY A 348 29.02 12.46 1.13
C GLY A 348 28.19 13.17 2.19
N TYR A 349 26.86 13.06 2.13
CA TYR A 349 25.96 13.74 3.07
C TYR A 349 26.05 13.20 4.50
N PHE A 350 26.45 11.94 4.69
CA PHE A 350 26.70 11.34 6.02
C PHE A 350 28.06 11.73 6.61
N GLY A 351 28.97 12.26 5.79
CA GLY A 351 30.24 12.81 6.26
C GLY A 351 30.08 14.20 6.88
N SER A 352 31.12 14.70 7.54
CA SER A 352 31.17 16.05 8.12
C SER A 352 31.67 17.13 7.16
N GLU A 353 32.37 16.74 6.09
CA GLU A 353 32.98 17.69 5.14
C GLU A 353 31.91 18.39 4.30
N ARG A 354 32.05 19.72 4.16
CA ARG A 354 31.12 20.56 3.40
C ARG A 354 31.87 21.64 2.62
N ARG A 355 31.36 21.95 1.43
CA ARG A 355 31.63 23.18 0.68
C ARG A 355 30.99 24.39 1.39
N PRO A 356 31.41 25.63 1.06
CA PRO A 356 30.74 26.85 1.54
C PRO A 356 29.24 26.91 1.21
N ASP A 357 28.81 26.23 0.15
CA ASP A 357 27.40 26.13 -0.26
C ASP A 357 26.57 25.14 0.57
N GLY A 358 27.18 24.40 1.50
CA GLY A 358 26.53 23.44 2.39
C GLY A 358 26.38 22.02 1.84
N THR A 359 26.85 21.74 0.62
CA THR A 359 26.89 20.38 0.03
C THR A 359 28.24 19.69 0.28
N PRO A 360 28.29 18.35 0.28
CA PRO A 360 29.57 17.64 0.36
C PRO A 360 30.34 17.74 -0.97
N PRO A 361 31.68 17.91 -0.95
CA PRO A 361 32.47 17.99 -2.17
C PRO A 361 32.57 16.62 -2.87
N LEU A 362 32.70 16.62 -4.21
CA LEU A 362 33.04 15.39 -4.96
C LEU A 362 34.49 14.96 -4.75
N SER A 363 35.39 15.92 -4.51
CA SER A 363 36.80 15.68 -4.24
C SER A 363 37.27 16.51 -3.06
N ARG A 364 37.97 15.88 -2.12
CA ARG A 364 38.62 16.58 -1.00
C ARG A 364 39.77 17.48 -1.44
N THR A 365 40.46 17.11 -2.52
CA THR A 365 41.61 17.85 -3.04
C THR A 365 41.19 18.94 -4.04
N ASN A 366 39.98 18.84 -4.59
CA ASN A 366 39.39 19.86 -5.45
C ASN A 366 37.90 20.08 -5.06
N PRO A 367 37.62 20.88 -4.01
CA PRO A 367 36.27 21.09 -3.52
C PRO A 367 35.32 21.71 -4.56
N ASP A 368 35.84 22.50 -5.49
CA ASP A 368 35.06 23.15 -6.55
C ASP A 368 34.65 22.17 -7.66
N LEU A 369 35.18 20.94 -7.66
CA LEU A 369 34.74 19.93 -8.62
C LEU A 369 33.23 19.70 -8.51
N GLY A 370 32.56 19.94 -9.64
CA GLY A 370 31.13 19.80 -9.80
C GLY A 370 30.28 20.92 -9.22
N THR A 371 30.86 22.09 -9.00
CA THR A 371 30.11 23.33 -8.86
C THR A 371 30.09 24.11 -10.19
N GLY A 372 29.12 25.00 -10.35
CA GLY A 372 29.04 25.88 -11.52
C GLY A 372 27.77 26.72 -11.52
N SER A 373 27.46 27.33 -12.67
CA SER A 373 26.21 28.07 -12.87
C SER A 373 25.62 27.74 -14.25
N ILE A 374 24.31 27.53 -14.28
CA ILE A 374 23.54 27.24 -15.51
C ILE A 374 22.52 28.34 -15.83
N GLY A 375 22.64 29.49 -15.18
CA GLY A 375 21.68 30.60 -15.28
C GLY A 375 20.52 30.46 -14.29
N GLN A 376 19.86 31.60 -14.05
CA GLN A 376 18.79 31.77 -13.05
C GLN A 376 17.41 31.39 -13.60
N GLY A 377 16.48 31.12 -12.70
CA GLY A 377 15.06 31.02 -13.00
C GLY A 377 14.58 29.69 -13.57
N TRP A 378 15.44 28.67 -13.67
CA TRP A 378 14.97 27.33 -14.03
C TRP A 378 14.10 26.77 -12.90
N THR A 379 12.90 26.30 -13.24
CA THR A 379 11.93 25.77 -12.26
C THR A 379 11.75 24.26 -12.37
N TRP A 380 12.22 23.66 -13.46
CA TRP A 380 12.30 22.22 -13.65
C TRP A 380 13.66 21.88 -14.22
N LEU A 381 14.27 20.81 -13.70
CA LEU A 381 15.53 20.24 -14.19
C LEU A 381 15.32 18.73 -14.26
N VAL A 382 14.76 18.20 -15.34
CA VAL A 382 14.39 16.78 -15.42
C VAL A 382 15.43 15.98 -16.20
N PRO A 383 15.97 14.88 -15.64
CA PRO A 383 16.97 14.07 -16.32
C PRO A 383 16.35 13.29 -17.48
N PHE A 384 17.13 13.07 -18.54
CA PHE A 384 16.79 12.16 -19.64
C PHE A 384 18.05 11.64 -20.33
N THR A 385 17.94 10.49 -20.98
CA THR A 385 19.03 9.91 -21.76
C THR A 385 18.77 10.12 -23.24
N LEU A 386 19.74 10.69 -23.95
CA LEU A 386 19.74 10.87 -25.40
C LEU A 386 20.98 10.21 -25.98
N ASN A 387 20.79 9.23 -26.87
CA ASN A 387 21.88 8.47 -27.50
C ASN A 387 22.89 7.91 -26.47
N GLY A 388 22.38 7.37 -25.36
CA GLY A 388 23.21 6.82 -24.28
C GLY A 388 23.91 7.86 -23.40
N THR A 389 23.73 9.16 -23.65
CA THR A 389 24.28 10.21 -22.78
C THR A 389 23.20 10.88 -21.95
N LEU A 390 23.49 11.09 -20.67
CA LEU A 390 22.62 11.76 -19.74
C LEU A 390 22.63 13.28 -19.93
N HIS A 391 21.42 13.84 -19.99
CA HIS A 391 21.13 15.25 -20.11
C HIS A 391 20.10 15.68 -19.06
N HIS A 392 19.97 16.98 -18.87
CA HIS A 392 18.89 17.61 -18.11
C HIS A 392 18.13 18.54 -19.03
N LEU A 393 16.83 18.30 -19.20
CA LEU A 393 15.91 19.24 -19.80
C LEU A 393 15.52 20.24 -18.71
N VAL A 394 15.77 21.52 -18.96
CA VAL A 394 15.40 22.59 -18.04
C VAL A 394 14.25 23.42 -18.61
N HIS A 395 13.34 23.84 -17.74
CA HIS A 395 12.20 24.67 -18.11
C HIS A 395 12.01 25.80 -17.10
N GLN A 396 11.70 27.00 -17.61
CA GLN A 396 11.39 28.16 -16.81
C GLN A 396 9.88 28.42 -16.82
N PHE A 397 9.24 28.30 -15.65
CA PHE A 397 7.79 28.42 -15.49
C PHE A 397 7.21 29.70 -16.11
N ASP A 398 7.77 30.87 -15.80
CA ASP A 398 7.16 32.15 -16.22
C ASP A 398 7.33 32.47 -17.71
N SER A 399 8.45 32.08 -18.32
CA SER A 399 8.82 32.47 -19.69
C SER A 399 8.55 31.38 -20.72
N GLY A 400 8.27 30.15 -20.29
CA GLY A 400 8.19 28.96 -21.15
C GLY A 400 9.54 28.55 -21.74
N ARG A 401 10.63 29.23 -21.37
CA ARG A 401 11.97 28.97 -21.93
C ARG A 401 12.40 27.54 -21.61
N LEU A 402 12.99 26.88 -22.61
CA LEU A 402 13.57 25.56 -22.51
C LEU A 402 15.09 25.63 -22.66
N GLY A 403 15.79 24.66 -22.08
CA GLY A 403 17.22 24.47 -22.29
C GLY A 403 17.61 23.02 -22.07
N MET A 404 18.80 22.64 -22.54
CA MET A 404 19.37 21.32 -22.33
C MET A 404 20.81 21.42 -21.87
N PHE A 405 21.14 20.64 -20.85
CA PHE A 405 22.48 20.53 -20.30
C PHE A 405 22.93 19.08 -20.35
N LYS A 406 24.03 18.81 -21.03
CA LYS A 406 24.66 17.50 -21.09
C LYS A 406 25.56 17.30 -19.88
N THR A 407 25.54 16.11 -19.31
CA THR A 407 26.56 15.73 -18.32
C THR A 407 27.84 15.25 -19.00
N ASN A 408 29.00 15.53 -18.41
CA ASN A 408 30.24 14.89 -18.87
C ASN A 408 30.26 13.40 -18.49
N GLU A 409 31.28 12.67 -18.96
CA GLU A 409 31.42 11.22 -18.73
C GLU A 409 31.48 10.82 -17.24
N PHE A 410 31.86 11.74 -16.37
CA PHE A 410 31.91 11.53 -14.91
C PHE A 410 30.64 11.96 -14.18
N ALA A 411 29.65 12.48 -14.90
CA ALA A 411 28.42 13.04 -14.36
C ALA A 411 28.66 14.09 -13.26
N ASN A 412 29.67 14.94 -13.43
CA ASN A 412 30.04 15.96 -12.46
C ASN A 412 29.99 17.40 -13.00
N THR A 413 29.69 17.63 -14.28
CA THR A 413 29.48 18.98 -14.83
C THR A 413 28.25 19.06 -15.70
N LEU A 414 27.61 20.23 -15.75
CA LEU A 414 26.50 20.52 -16.66
C LEU A 414 27.00 21.41 -17.81
N ILE A 415 27.03 20.87 -19.02
CA ILE A 415 27.51 21.54 -20.24
C ILE A 415 26.29 22.01 -21.04
N PRO A 416 26.09 23.32 -21.28
CA PRO A 416 24.97 23.81 -22.07
C PRO A 416 25.07 23.32 -23.51
N THR A 417 23.95 22.83 -24.06
CA THR A 417 23.87 22.29 -25.44
C THR A 417 22.80 22.99 -26.25
N PHE A 418 21.70 23.37 -25.60
CA PHE A 418 20.60 24.11 -26.23
C PHE A 418 19.96 25.10 -25.24
N ALA A 419 19.47 26.21 -25.78
CA ALA A 419 18.60 27.15 -25.07
C ALA A 419 17.64 27.80 -26.06
N SER A 420 16.34 27.70 -25.79
CA SER A 420 15.32 28.36 -26.58
C SER A 420 15.24 29.86 -26.22
N PRO A 421 14.65 30.70 -27.08
CA PRO A 421 14.12 31.99 -26.66
C PRO A 421 12.96 31.82 -25.67
N SER A 422 12.57 32.92 -25.01
CA SER A 422 11.34 33.00 -24.24
C SER A 422 10.10 32.99 -25.17
N GLY A 423 8.92 32.68 -24.63
CA GLY A 423 7.66 32.73 -25.37
C GLY A 423 7.21 31.39 -25.96
N ASN A 424 7.90 30.30 -25.61
CA ASN A 424 7.44 28.94 -25.86
C ASN A 424 6.17 28.63 -25.06
N VAL A 425 5.52 27.50 -25.40
CA VAL A 425 4.29 27.05 -24.74
C VAL A 425 4.52 26.96 -23.23
N PHE A 426 3.67 27.66 -22.49
CA PHE A 426 3.70 27.70 -21.04
C PHE A 426 3.28 26.34 -20.44
N HIS A 427 4.14 25.76 -19.61
CA HIS A 427 3.87 24.52 -18.88
C HIS A 427 4.01 24.73 -17.38
N THR A 428 3.09 24.17 -16.60
CA THR A 428 3.21 24.16 -15.14
C THR A 428 4.03 22.99 -14.62
N HIS A 429 4.08 21.88 -15.37
CA HIS A 429 4.88 20.71 -15.04
C HIS A 429 5.57 20.17 -16.29
N VAL A 430 6.77 19.64 -16.10
CA VAL A 430 7.54 18.99 -17.15
C VAL A 430 8.04 17.65 -16.61
N VAL A 431 7.80 16.56 -17.35
CA VAL A 431 8.33 15.22 -17.06
C VAL A 431 8.92 14.61 -18.31
N THR A 432 9.98 13.82 -18.15
CA THR A 432 10.64 13.08 -19.24
C THR A 432 10.19 11.62 -19.25
N LEU A 433 10.17 11.01 -20.43
CA LEU A 433 9.77 9.62 -20.63
C LEU A 433 10.49 9.05 -21.85
N THR A 434 10.69 7.74 -21.83
CA THR A 434 11.22 6.99 -22.98
C THR A 434 10.07 6.25 -23.65
N ILE A 435 9.85 6.53 -24.94
CA ILE A 435 8.84 5.85 -25.76
C ILE A 435 9.57 5.22 -26.94
N ASP A 436 9.45 3.91 -27.09
CA ASP A 436 10.10 3.14 -28.16
C ASP A 436 11.62 3.41 -28.25
N GLY A 437 12.28 3.56 -27.09
CA GLY A 437 13.71 3.85 -26.97
C GLY A 437 14.12 5.31 -27.25
N ALA A 438 13.18 6.19 -27.62
CA ALA A 438 13.43 7.60 -27.89
C ALA A 438 13.02 8.49 -26.71
N ALA A 439 13.83 9.53 -26.45
CA ALA A 439 13.56 10.52 -25.42
C ALA A 439 12.37 11.42 -25.81
N HIS A 440 11.46 11.57 -24.87
CA HIS A 440 10.32 12.47 -24.96
C HIS A 440 10.18 13.27 -23.68
N PHE A 441 9.43 14.37 -23.74
CA PHE A 441 8.91 15.02 -22.54
C PHE A 441 7.45 15.41 -22.73
N ILE A 442 6.73 15.51 -21.61
CA ILE A 442 5.40 16.09 -21.56
C ILE A 442 5.45 17.41 -20.80
N GLY A 443 4.99 18.46 -21.46
CA GLY A 443 4.65 19.73 -20.83
C GLY A 443 3.17 19.78 -20.52
N TYR A 444 2.81 19.85 -19.24
CA TYR A 444 1.41 19.97 -18.79
C TYR A 444 1.10 21.37 -18.29
N ASN A 445 -0.03 21.94 -18.71
CA ASN A 445 -0.54 23.22 -18.26
C ASN A 445 -1.79 23.03 -17.38
N ARG A 446 -1.64 23.25 -16.07
CA ARG A 446 -2.75 23.06 -15.13
C ARG A 446 -3.94 24.01 -15.34
N PHE A 447 -3.74 25.15 -15.99
CA PHE A 447 -4.80 26.14 -16.17
C PHE A 447 -5.67 25.82 -17.38
N THR A 448 -5.08 25.29 -18.45
CA THR A 448 -5.81 24.89 -19.66
C THR A 448 -6.26 23.44 -19.61
N GLY A 449 -5.42 22.55 -19.04
CA GLY A 449 -5.61 21.11 -19.02
C GLY A 449 -4.85 20.38 -20.15
N ASP A 450 -4.08 21.12 -20.95
CA ASP A 450 -3.30 20.58 -22.06
C ASP A 450 -2.06 19.85 -21.55
N ALA A 451 -1.79 18.68 -22.12
CA ALA A 451 -0.57 17.92 -21.95
C ALA A 451 0.06 17.65 -23.31
N SER A 452 1.08 18.43 -23.67
CA SER A 452 1.76 18.34 -24.96
C SER A 452 2.96 17.40 -24.85
N LEU A 453 2.97 16.37 -25.69
CA LEU A 453 4.07 15.43 -25.87
C LEU A 453 5.01 15.95 -26.95
N PHE A 454 6.30 15.98 -26.64
CA PHE A 454 7.37 16.36 -27.54
C PHE A 454 8.41 15.26 -27.59
N ARG A 455 9.02 15.07 -28.75
CA ARG A 455 10.15 14.17 -28.97
C ARG A 455 11.44 14.98 -28.97
N ILE A 456 12.48 14.45 -28.32
CA ILE A 456 13.80 15.07 -28.26
C ILE A 456 14.72 14.31 -29.22
N ASP A 457 14.89 14.85 -30.42
CA ASP A 457 15.73 14.24 -31.47
C ASP A 457 17.21 14.64 -31.38
N SER A 458 17.48 15.83 -30.83
CA SER A 458 18.83 16.36 -30.65
C SER A 458 18.92 17.19 -29.37
N ASP A 459 20.14 17.40 -28.87
CA ASP A 459 20.46 18.29 -27.75
C ASP A 459 20.80 19.72 -28.20
N SER A 460 20.61 20.06 -29.47
CA SER A 460 21.02 21.35 -30.07
C SER A 460 19.90 22.08 -30.80
N SER A 461 18.68 21.54 -30.80
CA SER A 461 17.50 22.10 -31.47
C SER A 461 16.26 22.05 -30.58
N ASP A 462 15.23 22.79 -30.96
CA ASP A 462 13.92 22.67 -30.33
C ASP A 462 13.39 21.23 -30.43
N PRO A 463 12.76 20.71 -29.37
CA PRO A 463 12.05 19.44 -29.40
C PRO A 463 10.88 19.44 -30.40
N THR A 464 10.69 18.31 -31.08
CA THR A 464 9.63 18.13 -32.09
C THR A 464 8.27 17.91 -31.40
N PRO A 465 7.24 18.73 -31.66
CA PRO A 465 5.88 18.45 -31.17
C PRO A 465 5.34 17.15 -31.76
N VAL A 466 4.74 16.31 -30.92
CA VAL A 466 4.15 15.02 -31.34
C VAL A 466 2.63 15.09 -31.31
N THR A 467 2.07 15.37 -30.13
CA THR A 467 0.62 15.46 -29.93
C THR A 467 0.29 16.29 -28.70
N THR A 468 -0.89 16.90 -28.66
CA THR A 468 -1.42 17.55 -27.46
C THR A 468 -2.65 16.79 -26.97
N MET A 469 -2.58 16.33 -25.73
CA MET A 469 -3.61 15.57 -25.06
C MET A 469 -4.42 16.45 -24.11
N GLN A 470 -5.69 16.09 -23.88
CA GLN A 470 -6.55 16.75 -22.90
C GLN A 470 -6.60 15.93 -21.60
N TRP A 471 -5.91 16.38 -20.56
CA TRP A 471 -5.91 15.70 -19.25
C TRP A 471 -6.88 16.31 -18.24
N GLY A 472 -7.48 17.45 -18.61
CA GLY A 472 -8.29 18.27 -17.73
C GLY A 472 -7.44 19.18 -16.85
N ARG A 473 -8.01 20.31 -16.44
CA ARG A 473 -7.34 21.35 -15.65
C ARG A 473 -6.98 20.86 -14.26
N GLY A 474 -6.18 21.59 -13.50
CA GLY A 474 -6.13 21.52 -12.03
C GLY A 474 -5.32 20.38 -11.43
N HIS A 475 -4.76 19.45 -12.22
CA HIS A 475 -3.75 18.52 -11.68
C HIS A 475 -2.56 19.31 -11.12
N THR A 476 -2.21 19.02 -9.88
CA THR A 476 -1.16 19.71 -9.14
C THR A 476 0.11 18.90 -9.05
N SER A 477 0.11 17.63 -9.41
CA SER A 477 1.33 16.84 -9.54
C SER A 477 1.26 16.01 -10.81
N VAL A 478 2.40 15.90 -11.50
CA VAL A 478 2.59 15.10 -12.72
C VAL A 478 3.92 14.37 -12.56
N VAL A 479 3.89 13.05 -12.63
CA VAL A 479 5.08 12.20 -12.40
C VAL A 479 5.13 11.12 -13.46
N SER A 480 6.27 10.99 -14.13
CA SER A 480 6.58 9.83 -14.98
C SER A 480 6.77 8.60 -14.10
N VAL A 481 6.03 7.54 -14.40
CA VAL A 481 6.01 6.31 -13.61
C VAL A 481 6.12 5.11 -14.57
N PRO A 482 7.31 4.71 -15.03
CA PRO A 482 7.41 3.49 -15.81
C PRO A 482 6.84 2.31 -14.99
N ILE A 483 5.98 1.51 -15.62
CA ILE A 483 5.38 0.31 -15.04
C ILE A 483 5.60 -0.79 -16.06
N ASP A 484 6.26 -1.88 -15.66
CA ASP A 484 6.60 -3.01 -16.53
C ASP A 484 7.39 -2.59 -17.79
N GLY A 485 8.23 -1.55 -17.67
CA GLY A 485 9.03 -0.98 -18.77
C GLY A 485 8.26 -0.05 -19.73
N GLU A 486 6.97 0.16 -19.50
CA GLU A 486 6.11 0.97 -20.35
C GLU A 486 5.96 2.41 -19.82
N PRO A 487 5.79 3.42 -20.70
CA PRO A 487 5.78 4.83 -20.29
C PRO A 487 4.41 5.24 -19.74
N PHE A 488 4.24 5.17 -18.42
CA PHE A 488 3.06 5.74 -17.76
C PHE A 488 3.32 7.10 -17.13
N VAL A 489 2.25 7.89 -16.98
CA VAL A 489 2.22 9.12 -16.21
C VAL A 489 1.11 9.07 -15.19
N LEU A 490 1.45 9.39 -13.94
CA LEU A 490 0.52 9.59 -12.84
C LEU A 490 0.28 11.08 -12.63
N THR A 491 -0.98 11.47 -12.49
CA THR A 491 -1.36 12.82 -12.09
C THR A 491 -2.22 12.82 -10.85
N TYR A 492 -2.08 13.84 -10.02
CA TYR A 492 -2.89 14.04 -8.81
C TYR A 492 -3.48 15.44 -8.76
N ARG A 493 -4.70 15.56 -8.25
CA ARG A 493 -5.41 16.83 -8.04
C ARG A 493 -5.62 17.11 -6.55
N ILE A 494 -4.90 18.09 -6.00
CA ILE A 494 -5.03 18.44 -4.57
C ILE A 494 -6.44 18.84 -4.16
N ALA A 495 -7.18 19.52 -5.04
CA ALA A 495 -8.52 20.02 -4.74
C ALA A 495 -9.56 18.90 -4.53
N THR A 496 -9.36 17.73 -5.13
CA THR A 496 -10.33 16.62 -5.11
C THR A 496 -9.76 15.31 -4.60
N GLY A 497 -8.44 15.18 -4.47
CA GLY A 497 -7.80 13.93 -4.08
C GLY A 497 -7.75 12.87 -5.19
N GLU A 498 -8.12 13.22 -6.43
CA GLU A 498 -8.13 12.29 -7.55
C GLU A 498 -6.72 11.94 -8.03
N VAL A 499 -6.58 10.69 -8.45
CA VAL A 499 -5.37 10.12 -9.07
C VAL A 499 -5.75 9.52 -10.42
N MET A 500 -4.95 9.81 -11.44
CA MET A 500 -5.12 9.23 -12.77
C MET A 500 -3.78 8.65 -13.23
N ILE A 501 -3.80 7.43 -13.78
CA ILE A 501 -2.65 6.75 -14.36
C ILE A 501 -2.96 6.50 -15.83
N ARG A 502 -2.03 6.94 -16.70
CA ARG A 502 -2.19 6.90 -18.16
C ARG A 502 -0.97 6.22 -18.76
N ARG A 503 -1.19 5.25 -19.65
CA ARG A 503 -0.12 4.77 -20.55
C ARG A 503 0.00 5.75 -21.71
N ILE A 504 1.20 6.25 -21.97
CA ILE A 504 1.47 7.22 -23.03
C ILE A 504 1.95 6.50 -24.29
N THR A 505 1.52 7.01 -25.44
CA THR A 505 1.97 6.56 -26.77
C THR A 505 2.08 7.80 -27.68
N PRO A 506 2.78 7.73 -28.82
CA PRO A 506 2.88 8.89 -29.70
C PRO A 506 1.52 9.45 -30.16
N PRO A 507 0.49 8.62 -30.46
CA PRO A 507 -0.85 9.13 -30.79
C PRO A 507 -1.60 9.80 -29.63
N GLY A 508 -1.22 9.55 -28.36
CA GLY A 508 -1.91 10.07 -27.18
C GLY A 508 -1.75 9.19 -25.95
N PHE A 509 -2.86 8.85 -25.29
CA PHE A 509 -2.81 8.04 -24.08
C PHE A 509 -3.99 7.07 -23.94
N THR A 510 -3.78 6.02 -23.16
CA THR A 510 -4.86 5.17 -22.64
C THR A 510 -4.98 5.39 -21.14
N MET A 511 -6.17 5.74 -20.66
CA MET A 511 -6.45 5.83 -19.22
C MET A 511 -6.55 4.41 -18.65
N THR A 512 -5.58 4.02 -17.81
CA THR A 512 -5.57 2.69 -17.19
C THR A 512 -6.15 2.71 -15.78
N PHE A 513 -6.12 3.88 -15.13
CA PHE A 513 -6.76 4.07 -13.84
C PHE A 513 -7.22 5.52 -13.68
N ALA A 514 -8.46 5.69 -13.26
CA ALA A 514 -8.99 6.96 -12.78
C ALA A 514 -9.68 6.70 -11.44
N SER A 515 -9.16 7.29 -10.38
CA SER A 515 -9.71 7.12 -9.04
C SER A 515 -11.03 7.88 -8.89
N LYS A 516 -11.76 7.57 -7.82
CA LYS A 516 -12.83 8.45 -7.33
C LYS A 516 -12.24 9.70 -6.65
N LEU A 517 -13.11 10.67 -6.35
CA LEU A 517 -12.79 11.79 -5.47
C LEU A 517 -12.33 11.27 -4.09
N ASN A 518 -11.45 12.00 -3.44
CA ASN A 518 -10.86 11.72 -2.12
C ASN A 518 -10.13 10.38 -2.02
N PHE A 519 -9.76 9.77 -3.15
CA PHE A 519 -8.97 8.54 -3.16
C PHE A 519 -7.67 8.71 -2.38
N TRP A 520 -6.96 9.81 -2.64
CA TRP A 520 -5.90 10.30 -1.76
C TRP A 520 -6.34 11.56 -1.02
N VAL A 521 -5.72 11.80 0.14
CA VAL A 521 -5.95 13.00 0.95
C VAL A 521 -5.64 14.27 0.15
N THR A 522 -6.39 15.35 0.37
CA THR A 522 -6.36 16.62 -0.36
C THR A 522 -5.27 17.59 0.11
N ASN A 523 -4.10 17.07 0.47
CA ASN A 523 -2.98 17.87 1.00
C ASN A 523 -1.61 17.42 0.49
N LEU A 524 -1.57 16.53 -0.51
CA LEU A 524 -0.30 16.05 -1.03
C LEU A 524 0.38 17.16 -1.82
N THR A 525 1.58 17.48 -1.40
CA THR A 525 2.40 18.56 -1.99
C THR A 525 3.48 18.05 -2.89
N HIS A 526 3.92 16.80 -2.73
CA HIS A 526 4.98 16.23 -3.56
C HIS A 526 4.67 14.76 -3.82
N LEU A 527 4.89 14.35 -5.06
CA LEU A 527 4.88 12.97 -5.51
C LEU A 527 6.20 12.71 -6.22
N SER A 528 6.80 11.55 -5.98
CA SER A 528 8.01 11.13 -6.68
C SER A 528 8.01 9.63 -6.89
N LEU A 529 8.56 9.20 -8.02
CA LEU A 529 8.77 7.81 -8.34
C LEU A 529 9.87 7.23 -7.45
N LEU A 530 9.66 6.00 -7.01
CA LEU A 530 10.65 5.19 -6.33
C LEU A 530 10.62 3.79 -6.92
N GLU A 531 11.73 3.37 -7.53
CA GLU A 531 11.88 1.98 -7.99
C GLU A 531 12.71 1.19 -6.98
N LEU A 532 12.15 0.06 -6.53
CA LEU A 532 12.74 -0.78 -5.50
C LEU A 532 12.45 -2.26 -5.80
N GLY A 533 13.51 -3.08 -5.88
CA GLY A 533 13.38 -4.51 -6.17
C GLY A 533 12.62 -4.83 -7.46
N GLY A 534 12.77 -3.98 -8.48
CA GLY A 534 12.06 -4.12 -9.77
C GLY A 534 10.58 -3.74 -9.74
N ARG A 535 10.10 -3.10 -8.66
CA ARG A 535 8.73 -2.59 -8.54
C ARG A 535 8.70 -1.07 -8.47
N SER A 536 7.65 -0.48 -9.05
CA SER A 536 7.43 0.96 -9.06
C SER A 536 6.54 1.37 -7.88
N TYR A 537 7.00 2.36 -7.13
CA TYR A 537 6.28 2.95 -6.02
C TYR A 537 6.17 4.47 -6.21
N ILE A 538 5.20 5.07 -5.52
CA ILE A 538 5.07 6.51 -5.38
C ILE A 538 5.30 6.89 -3.93
N ILE A 539 6.26 7.78 -3.72
CA ILE A 539 6.42 8.51 -2.49
C ILE A 539 5.40 9.65 -2.51
N ARG A 540 4.54 9.71 -1.51
CA ARG A 540 3.63 10.84 -1.29
C ARG A 540 4.09 11.61 -0.07
N HIS A 541 4.17 12.94 -0.20
CA HIS A 541 4.56 13.80 0.89
C HIS A 541 3.66 15.05 1.02
N CYS A 542 3.33 15.39 2.27
CA CYS A 542 2.60 16.60 2.64
C CYS A 542 3.50 17.54 3.44
N ALA A 543 3.93 18.63 2.81
CA ALA A 543 4.69 19.71 3.42
C ALA A 543 4.03 20.28 4.69
N PHE A 544 2.69 20.37 4.66
CA PHE A 544 1.93 21.04 5.71
C PHE A 544 2.00 20.31 7.05
N ASN A 545 2.18 18.99 7.04
CA ASN A 545 2.19 18.17 8.25
C ASN A 545 3.35 17.17 8.33
N GLY A 546 4.28 17.20 7.37
CA GLY A 546 5.45 16.33 7.32
C GLY A 546 5.16 14.85 7.02
N ARG A 547 3.91 14.48 6.72
CA ARG A 547 3.56 13.06 6.52
C ARG A 547 4.06 12.57 5.17
N THR A 548 4.86 11.50 5.22
CA THR A 548 5.36 10.78 4.04
C THR A 548 4.82 9.34 4.05
N SER A 549 4.45 8.83 2.88
CA SER A 549 3.97 7.44 2.73
C SER A 549 4.40 6.87 1.39
N LEU A 550 4.55 5.54 1.35
CA LEU A 550 4.89 4.79 0.15
C LEU A 550 3.66 4.05 -0.39
N HIS A 551 3.47 4.12 -1.70
CA HIS A 551 2.35 3.47 -2.42
C HIS A 551 2.90 2.61 -3.54
N HIS A 552 2.55 1.32 -3.59
CA HIS A 552 2.90 0.44 -4.69
C HIS A 552 1.99 0.73 -5.89
N LEU A 553 2.58 0.96 -7.07
CA LEU A 553 1.82 1.04 -8.32
C LEU A 553 1.52 -0.38 -8.79
N ARG A 554 0.25 -0.67 -9.05
CA ARG A 554 -0.17 -1.99 -9.53
C ARG A 554 0.36 -2.22 -10.94
N ALA A 555 0.58 -3.49 -11.27
CA ALA A 555 0.88 -3.92 -12.63
C ALA A 555 -0.13 -3.31 -13.62
N SER A 556 0.34 -3.05 -14.85
CA SER A 556 -0.40 -2.38 -15.92
C SER A 556 -0.98 -0.99 -15.58
N GLY A 557 -0.55 -0.36 -14.49
CA GLY A 557 -1.05 0.95 -14.07
C GLY A 557 -2.53 0.94 -13.65
N SER A 558 -3.01 -0.19 -13.11
CA SER A 558 -4.40 -0.41 -12.73
C SER A 558 -4.82 0.21 -11.37
N GLY A 559 -3.89 0.85 -10.67
CA GLY A 559 -4.15 1.54 -9.40
C GLY A 559 -2.89 1.71 -8.55
N ALA A 560 -3.09 2.16 -7.31
CA ALA A 560 -2.04 2.32 -6.33
C ALA A 560 -2.51 1.83 -4.95
N ASP A 561 -1.65 1.12 -4.22
CA ASP A 561 -1.94 0.55 -2.90
C ASP A 561 -1.00 1.13 -1.85
N PHE A 562 -1.53 1.52 -0.69
CA PHE A 562 -0.71 1.95 0.44
C PHE A 562 0.15 0.78 0.95
N VAL A 563 1.44 1.04 1.18
CA VAL A 563 2.40 0.05 1.71
C VAL A 563 2.75 0.39 3.15
N CYS A 564 3.34 1.57 3.38
CA CYS A 564 3.76 1.99 4.70
C CYS A 564 3.83 3.52 4.82
N GLY A 565 3.80 4.00 6.06
CA GLY A 565 4.28 5.35 6.38
C GLY A 565 5.81 5.37 6.37
N ILE A 566 6.40 6.52 6.06
CA ILE A 566 7.83 6.76 6.22
C ILE A 566 7.99 7.65 7.47
N PRO A 567 8.68 7.17 8.53
CA PRO A 567 8.94 7.93 9.77
C PRO A 567 9.60 9.29 9.51
N PRO A 568 9.43 10.25 10.44
CA PRO A 568 8.95 11.59 10.09
C PRO A 568 10.04 12.56 9.66
N SER A 569 9.93 13.06 8.45
CA SER A 569 10.44 14.39 8.11
C SER A 569 9.51 15.42 8.75
N GLY A 570 9.98 16.24 9.70
CA GLY A 570 9.12 17.23 10.39
C GLY A 570 8.30 18.15 9.46
N SER A 571 7.35 18.89 10.03
CA SER A 571 6.60 19.91 9.28
C SER A 571 7.56 20.99 8.74
N GLY A 572 7.56 21.23 7.44
CA GLY A 572 8.43 22.21 6.80
C GLY A 572 8.13 22.28 5.31
N ALA A 573 8.42 23.40 4.65
CA ALA A 573 8.20 23.55 3.21
C ALA A 573 9.31 22.81 2.42
N PRO A 574 9.00 21.69 1.76
CA PRO A 574 9.88 21.07 0.78
C PRO A 574 9.97 22.01 -0.43
N THR A 575 11.19 22.49 -0.68
CA THR A 575 11.57 23.47 -1.71
C THR A 575 10.80 24.81 -1.69
N ARG A 576 11.38 25.83 -2.32
CA ARG A 576 10.75 27.15 -2.47
C ARG A 576 9.78 27.21 -3.66
N PHE A 577 9.83 26.20 -4.53
CA PHE A 577 8.98 26.09 -5.71
C PHE A 577 7.85 25.11 -5.40
N GLY A 578 6.62 25.60 -5.36
CA GLY A 578 5.46 24.79 -4.99
C GLY A 578 5.32 23.53 -5.84
N VAL A 579 4.69 22.50 -5.24
CA VAL A 579 4.25 21.21 -5.81
C VAL A 579 4.90 20.79 -7.14
N GLY A 580 5.87 19.88 -7.07
CA GLY A 580 6.42 19.17 -8.24
C GLY A 580 7.90 19.39 -8.50
N ALA A 581 8.50 20.46 -7.96
CA ALA A 581 9.96 20.59 -7.96
C ALA A 581 10.58 19.43 -7.16
N PRO A 582 11.67 18.79 -7.63
CA PRO A 582 12.29 17.70 -6.91
C PRO A 582 12.81 18.17 -5.54
N ALA A 583 12.11 17.69 -4.51
CA ALA A 583 12.40 17.83 -3.09
C ALA A 583 12.47 16.45 -2.41
N VAL A 584 12.08 15.41 -3.13
CA VAL A 584 11.88 14.06 -2.62
C VAL A 584 12.23 13.07 -3.72
N GLY A 585 12.93 12.01 -3.36
CA GLY A 585 13.34 10.99 -4.32
C GLY A 585 14.09 9.85 -3.65
N LYS A 586 14.83 9.11 -4.48
CA LYS A 586 15.66 7.99 -4.07
C LYS A 586 17.11 8.41 -4.00
N MET A 587 17.83 8.03 -2.95
CA MET A 587 19.29 8.02 -2.97
C MET A 587 19.80 6.62 -2.68
N SER A 588 20.85 6.21 -3.37
CA SER A 588 21.48 4.91 -3.14
C SER A 588 22.87 5.13 -2.58
N PHE A 589 23.27 4.28 -1.64
CA PHE A 589 24.57 4.42 -0.98
C PHE A 589 25.49 3.25 -1.32
N PRO A 590 26.77 3.53 -1.63
CA PRO A 590 27.79 2.52 -1.52
C PRO A 590 27.95 2.11 -0.04
N PRO A 591 28.19 0.83 0.24
CA PRO A 591 28.31 0.34 1.62
C PRO A 591 29.52 0.94 2.35
N PRO A 592 29.41 1.26 3.66
CA PRO A 592 30.52 1.81 4.45
C PRO A 592 31.66 0.80 4.73
N THR A 593 31.36 -0.50 4.86
CA THR A 593 32.32 -1.61 5.10
C THR A 593 31.74 -3.01 4.80
N GLY A 594 30.74 -3.12 3.93
CA GLY A 594 30.04 -4.39 3.61
C GLY A 594 29.72 -4.54 2.12
N SER A 595 29.04 -5.61 1.72
CA SER A 595 28.73 -5.93 0.32
C SER A 595 27.35 -5.47 -0.16
N VAL A 596 26.60 -4.68 0.63
CA VAL A 596 25.18 -4.37 0.35
C VAL A 596 24.96 -2.86 0.25
N THR A 597 24.66 -2.39 -0.96
CA THR A 597 24.06 -1.07 -1.22
C THR A 597 22.68 -1.01 -0.59
N PHE A 598 22.36 0.04 0.16
CA PHE A 598 20.99 0.27 0.61
C PHE A 598 20.40 1.50 -0.09
N ASP A 599 19.12 1.42 -0.38
CA ASP A 599 18.34 2.50 -0.95
C ASP A 599 17.69 3.29 0.18
N ALA A 600 17.62 4.62 0.06
CA ALA A 600 16.85 5.45 0.96
C ALA A 600 15.94 6.39 0.19
N VAL A 601 14.81 6.71 0.81
CA VAL A 601 14.04 7.88 0.42
C VAL A 601 14.67 9.10 1.04
N PHE A 602 14.83 10.16 0.26
CA PHE A 602 15.28 11.45 0.77
C PHE A 602 14.20 12.50 0.68
N LEU A 603 14.23 13.43 1.63
CA LEU A 603 13.36 14.61 1.72
C LEU A 603 14.24 15.83 2.00
N TYR A 604 14.25 16.79 1.08
CA TYR A 604 14.98 18.03 1.22
C TYR A 604 14.08 19.13 1.81
N ASN A 605 14.52 19.70 2.93
CA ASN A 605 13.85 20.82 3.59
C ASN A 605 14.62 22.12 3.31
N ALA A 606 14.07 22.97 2.46
CA ALA A 606 14.73 24.21 2.04
C ALA A 606 14.76 25.29 3.14
N ILE A 607 13.89 25.19 4.15
CA ILE A 607 13.88 26.09 5.29
C ILE A 607 14.99 25.72 6.26
N GLN A 608 15.10 24.43 6.58
CA GLN A 608 16.11 23.89 7.50
C GLN A 608 17.47 23.64 6.84
N GLN A 609 17.52 23.70 5.50
CA GLN A 609 18.74 23.51 4.70
C GLN A 609 19.39 22.13 4.94
N ASN A 610 18.56 21.12 5.12
CA ASN A 610 18.97 19.75 5.40
C ASN A 610 18.25 18.75 4.47
N ILE A 611 18.87 17.59 4.31
CA ILE A 611 18.26 16.41 3.71
C ILE A 611 18.01 15.41 4.82
N HIS A 612 16.78 14.91 4.85
CA HIS A 612 16.40 13.76 5.65
C HIS A 612 16.47 12.52 4.78
N ALA A 613 17.15 11.46 5.21
CA ALA A 613 17.22 10.18 4.51
C ALA A 613 16.67 9.06 5.37
N THR A 614 15.73 8.29 4.82
CA THR A 614 15.16 7.09 5.45
C THR A 614 15.58 5.86 4.66
N PRO A 615 16.49 5.02 5.17
CA PRO A 615 16.84 3.75 4.55
C PRO A 615 15.63 2.85 4.39
N LEU A 616 15.57 2.15 3.26
CA LEU A 616 14.52 1.21 2.91
C LEU A 616 15.12 -0.17 2.66
N SER A 617 14.50 -1.19 3.25
CA SER A 617 14.77 -2.59 2.93
C SER A 617 13.62 -3.15 2.11
N VAL A 618 13.92 -3.60 0.90
CA VAL A 618 13.01 -4.39 0.07
C VAL A 618 13.07 -5.83 0.54
N ARG A 619 11.92 -6.49 0.63
CA ARG A 619 11.79 -7.83 1.20
C ARG A 619 11.28 -8.86 0.20
#